data_AF-A0A354FHT6-F1
#
_entry.id   AF-A0A354FHT6-F1
#
_cell.length_a   1.000
_cell.length_b   1.000
_cell.length_c   1.000
_cell.angle_alpha   90.00
_cell.angle_beta   90.00
_cell.angle_gamma   90.00
#
_symmetry.space_group_name_H-M   'P 1'
#
loop_
_entity.id
_entity.type
_entity.pdbx_description
1 polymer ?
#
loop_
_entity_poly.entity_id
_entity_poly.type
_entity_poly.pdbx_seq_one_letter_code
_entity_poly.pdbx_strand_id
1 'polypeptide(L)'
;QGYAGAMEYLERHAELKEDPRHLLPEAQTLIALGMHYQTVDPDLVQSDNPALGRVSRYAWGDDYHEVIRAKLRELSDGIQQEFRIGDGQQRPCVDTGPLLERELAHH
;
A
#
# COMPACT_ATOMS: atom_id res chain seq x y z
N GLN A 1 11.24 29.45 0.75
CA GLN A 1 11.76 28.44 1.70
C GLN A 1 10.64 27.42 1.87
N GLY A 2 10.64 26.24 1.24
CA GLY A 2 11.75 25.29 1.10
C GLY A 2 11.68 24.22 2.21
N TYR A 3 10.49 23.71 2.54
CA TYR A 3 10.29 22.68 3.59
C TYR A 3 9.67 21.38 3.07
N ALA A 4 9.53 21.22 1.75
CA ALA A 4 9.37 19.90 1.18
C ALA A 4 10.78 19.32 1.03
N GLY A 5 11.24 18.50 1.97
CA GLY A 5 12.35 17.59 1.70
C GLY A 5 11.98 16.82 0.43
N ALA A 6 12.84 16.87 -0.59
CA ALA A 6 12.51 16.52 -1.97
C ALA A 6 11.58 15.30 -2.06
N MET A 7 10.27 15.55 -2.25
CA MET A 7 9.27 14.50 -2.45
C MET A 7 9.34 13.95 -3.87
N GLU A 8 10.56 13.82 -4.42
CA GLU A 8 10.84 13.25 -5.75
C GLU A 8 10.29 11.82 -5.89
N TYR A 9 10.03 11.11 -4.79
CA TYR A 9 9.37 9.80 -4.85
C TYR A 9 7.88 9.90 -5.22
N LEU A 10 7.19 11.00 -4.84
CA LEU A 10 5.79 11.25 -5.20
C LEU A 10 5.64 11.60 -6.68
N GLU A 11 6.60 12.38 -7.22
CA GLU A 11 6.61 12.80 -8.62
C GLU A 11 6.97 11.63 -9.57
N ARG A 12 7.94 10.79 -9.20
CA ARG A 12 8.39 9.65 -10.03
C ARG A 12 7.32 8.61 -10.36
N HIS A 13 6.22 8.60 -9.61
CA HIS A 13 5.14 7.64 -9.80
C HIS A 13 3.84 8.30 -10.26
N ALA A 14 3.81 9.61 -10.51
CA ALA A 14 2.60 10.33 -10.89
C ALA A 14 1.96 9.80 -12.18
N GLU A 15 2.74 9.57 -13.23
CA GLU A 15 2.25 9.04 -14.51
C GLU A 15 1.73 7.60 -14.40
N LEU A 16 2.31 6.81 -13.49
CA LEU A 16 1.83 5.46 -13.19
C LEU A 16 0.53 5.47 -12.35
N LYS A 17 0.16 6.61 -11.74
CA LYS A 17 -1.06 6.78 -10.92
C LYS A 17 -2.31 7.08 -11.74
N GLU A 18 -2.16 7.65 -12.93
CA GLU A 18 -3.29 8.08 -13.75
C GLU A 18 -3.93 6.93 -14.54
N ASP A 19 -3.14 5.90 -14.88
CA ASP A 19 -3.62 4.79 -15.70
C ASP A 19 -2.98 3.45 -15.31
N PRO A 20 -3.77 2.47 -14.82
CA PRO A 20 -3.26 1.13 -14.49
C PRO A 20 -2.65 0.39 -15.70
N ARG A 21 -2.99 0.81 -16.93
CA ARG A 21 -2.42 0.24 -18.17
C ARG A 21 -0.92 0.53 -18.31
N HIS A 22 -0.38 1.54 -17.62
CA HIS A 22 1.07 1.75 -17.59
C HIS A 22 1.82 0.65 -16.85
N LEU A 23 1.17 -0.07 -15.92
CA LEU A 23 1.76 -1.20 -15.20
C LEU A 23 1.44 -2.54 -15.84
N LEU A 24 0.25 -2.67 -16.39
CA LEU A 24 -0.22 -3.87 -17.07
C LEU A 24 -1.10 -3.42 -18.26
N PRO A 25 -0.58 -3.39 -19.50
CA PRO A 25 -1.26 -2.80 -20.66
C PRO A 25 -2.69 -3.32 -20.90
N GLU A 26 -2.92 -4.60 -20.59
CA GLU A 26 -4.21 -5.28 -20.76
C GLU A 26 -5.11 -5.18 -19.50
N ALA A 27 -4.78 -4.33 -18.53
CA ALA A 27 -5.57 -4.16 -17.31
C ALA A 27 -6.99 -3.65 -17.62
N GLN A 28 -7.99 -4.44 -17.22
CA GLN A 28 -9.41 -4.10 -17.38
C GLN A 28 -10.09 -3.73 -16.04
N THR A 29 -9.50 -4.18 -14.93
CA THR A 29 -10.10 -4.06 -13.60
C THR A 29 -9.03 -3.66 -12.59
N LEU A 30 -9.41 -2.81 -11.65
CA LEU A 30 -8.61 -2.43 -10.48
C LEU A 30 -9.36 -2.85 -9.21
N ILE A 31 -8.65 -3.51 -8.29
CA ILE A 31 -9.17 -3.88 -6.97
C ILE A 31 -8.35 -3.15 -5.91
N ALA A 32 -8.97 -2.23 -5.17
CA ALA A 32 -8.37 -1.52 -4.05
C ALA A 32 -8.83 -2.14 -2.73
N LEU A 33 -7.91 -2.30 -1.77
CA LEU A 33 -8.17 -2.92 -0.48
C LEU A 33 -7.64 -2.02 0.64
N GLY A 34 -8.39 -1.92 1.74
CA GLY A 34 -7.96 -1.23 2.95
C GLY A 34 -7.77 -2.22 4.10
N MET A 35 -6.69 -2.08 4.86
CA MET A 35 -6.44 -2.87 6.06
C MET A 35 -6.20 -1.97 7.27
N HIS A 36 -6.85 -2.31 8.38
CA HIS A 36 -6.69 -1.58 9.63
C HIS A 36 -5.35 -1.96 10.29
N TYR A 37 -4.51 -0.97 10.57
CA TYR A 37 -3.17 -1.15 11.15
C TYR A 37 -3.12 -0.85 12.65
N GLN A 38 -4.25 -0.87 13.35
CA GLN A 38 -4.25 -0.64 14.79
C GLN A 38 -3.52 -1.78 15.52
N THR A 39 -2.32 -1.47 15.97
CA THR A 39 -1.54 -2.31 16.88
C THR A 39 -1.85 -1.96 18.33
N VAL A 40 -1.57 -2.90 19.24
CA VAL A 40 -1.58 -2.62 20.69
C VAL A 40 -0.57 -1.51 20.98
N ASP A 41 -0.95 -0.53 21.82
CA ASP A 41 -0.04 0.53 22.22
C ASP A 41 1.12 -0.08 23.04
N PRO A 42 2.40 0.09 22.63
CA PRO A 42 3.52 -0.34 23.43
C PRO A 42 3.59 0.51 24.70
N ASP A 43 4.07 -0.09 25.80
CA ASP A 43 4.22 0.59 27.10
C ASP A 43 5.02 1.91 27.01
N LEU A 44 5.89 2.01 26.01
CA LEU A 44 6.69 3.21 25.70
C LEU A 44 5.86 4.45 25.32
N VAL A 45 4.62 4.29 24.82
CA VAL A 45 3.72 5.41 24.49
C VAL A 45 3.25 6.14 25.75
N GLN A 46 3.31 5.48 26.91
CA GLN A 46 2.90 6.02 28.21
C GLN A 46 4.09 6.60 29.01
N SER A 47 5.28 6.70 28.41
CA SER A 47 6.44 7.28 29.07
C SER A 47 6.46 8.80 28.96
N ASP A 48 6.40 9.50 30.10
CA ASP A 48 6.60 10.96 30.19
C ASP A 48 8.09 11.38 30.06
N ASN A 49 8.96 10.50 29.56
CA ASN A 49 10.38 10.79 29.43
C ASN A 49 10.64 11.74 28.25
N PRO A 50 11.10 12.98 28.49
CA PRO A 50 11.36 13.95 27.42
C PRO A 50 12.50 13.55 26.47
N ALA A 51 13.29 12.53 26.81
CA ALA A 51 14.33 11.97 25.94
C ALA A 51 13.79 10.95 24.91
N LEU A 52 12.53 10.54 25.00
CA LEU A 52 11.91 9.58 24.08
C LEU A 52 11.02 10.30 23.04
N GLY A 53 11.23 9.97 21.76
CA GLY A 53 10.39 10.43 20.65
C GLY A 53 9.22 9.47 20.37
N ARG A 54 8.19 9.95 19.68
CA ARG A 54 7.06 9.12 19.23
C ARG A 54 7.28 8.62 17.81
N VAL A 55 7.10 7.31 17.61
CA VAL A 55 7.09 6.67 16.29
C VAL A 55 5.65 6.52 15.82
N SER A 56 5.40 6.71 14.52
CA SER A 56 4.06 6.53 13.95
C SER A 56 3.61 5.07 14.03
N ARG A 57 2.30 4.85 14.23
CA ARG A 57 1.71 3.53 14.47
C ARG A 57 1.86 2.57 13.28
N TYR A 58 1.94 3.08 12.04
CA TYR A 58 2.14 2.23 10.86
C TYR A 58 3.51 1.52 10.84
N ALA A 59 4.48 2.05 11.60
CA ALA A 59 5.82 1.48 11.71
C ALA A 59 5.97 0.59 12.96
N TRP A 60 4.87 0.22 13.61
CA TRP A 60 4.87 -0.66 14.78
C TRP A 60 4.54 -2.09 14.37
N GLY A 61 5.21 -3.05 14.99
CA GLY A 61 5.05 -4.47 14.67
C GLY A 61 5.80 -4.88 13.41
N ASP A 62 5.26 -5.88 12.71
CA ASP A 62 5.83 -6.38 11.47
C ASP A 62 5.70 -5.35 10.33
N ASP A 63 6.63 -5.38 9.37
CA ASP A 63 6.56 -4.53 8.18
C ASP A 63 5.27 -4.83 7.40
N TYR A 64 4.37 -3.85 7.34
CA TYR A 64 3.08 -4.00 6.67
C TYR A 64 3.23 -4.33 5.19
N HIS A 65 4.34 -3.93 4.55
CA HIS A 65 4.59 -4.30 3.15
C HIS A 65 4.61 -5.80 2.98
N GLU A 66 5.27 -6.52 3.87
CA GLU A 66 5.38 -7.98 3.80
C GLU A 66 4.05 -8.65 4.12
N VAL A 67 3.34 -8.16 5.15
CA VAL A 67 2.03 -8.68 5.56
C VAL A 67 1.00 -8.52 4.43
N ILE A 68 0.89 -7.32 3.87
CA ILE A 68 -0.08 -7.03 2.80
C ILE A 68 0.33 -7.74 1.51
N ARG A 69 1.63 -7.77 1.15
CA ARG A 69 2.09 -8.47 -0.05
C ARG A 69 1.75 -9.96 0.02
N ALA A 70 1.88 -10.59 1.18
CA ALA A 70 1.48 -11.99 1.36
C ALA A 70 -0.03 -12.18 1.11
N LYS A 71 -0.87 -11.35 1.74
CA LYS A 71 -2.34 -11.41 1.55
C LYS A 71 -2.77 -11.14 0.12
N LEU A 72 -2.11 -10.20 -0.56
CA LEU A 72 -2.39 -9.90 -1.97
C LEU A 72 -2.03 -11.06 -2.90
N ARG A 73 -0.95 -11.79 -2.62
CA ARG A 73 -0.62 -13.02 -3.37
C ARG A 73 -1.69 -14.09 -3.15
N GLU A 74 -2.09 -14.33 -1.90
CA GLU A 74 -3.14 -15.29 -1.59
C GLU A 74 -4.46 -14.95 -2.31
N LEU A 75 -4.84 -13.67 -2.32
CA LEU A 75 -6.02 -13.21 -3.06
C LEU A 75 -5.86 -13.43 -4.57
N SER A 76 -4.72 -13.03 -5.15
CA SER A 76 -4.42 -13.19 -6.57
C SER A 76 -4.52 -14.65 -7.00
N ASP A 77 -3.95 -15.56 -6.21
CA ASP A 77 -3.99 -17.00 -6.45
C ASP A 77 -5.41 -17.54 -6.34
N GLY A 78 -6.19 -17.07 -5.36
CA GLY A 78 -7.60 -17.43 -5.20
C GLY A 78 -8.46 -17.00 -6.40
N ILE A 79 -8.29 -15.76 -6.89
CA ILE A 79 -8.97 -15.29 -8.10
C ILE A 79 -8.52 -16.12 -9.31
N GLN A 80 -7.23 -16.45 -9.41
CA GLN A 80 -6.70 -17.27 -10.52
C GLN A 80 -7.40 -18.63 -10.60
N GLN A 81 -7.56 -19.27 -9.45
CA GLN A 81 -8.17 -20.59 -9.31
C GLN A 81 -9.68 -20.56 -9.53
N GLU A 82 -10.38 -19.61 -8.90
CA GLU A 82 -11.85 -19.54 -8.94
C GLU A 82 -12.36 -19.19 -10.34
N PHE A 83 -11.79 -18.16 -10.96
CA PHE A 83 -12.25 -17.65 -12.26
C PHE A 83 -11.56 -18.31 -13.45
N ARG A 84 -10.62 -19.23 -13.22
CA ARG A 84 -9.86 -19.94 -14.26
C ARG A 84 -9.32 -18.99 -15.33
N ILE A 85 -8.70 -17.90 -14.87
CA ILE A 85 -8.29 -16.78 -15.72
C ILE A 85 -7.20 -17.16 -16.75
N GLY A 86 -6.71 -18.40 -16.75
CA GLY A 86 -5.80 -18.94 -17.77
C GLY A 86 -4.52 -18.11 -17.85
N ASP A 87 -4.27 -17.54 -19.03
CA ASP A 87 -3.12 -16.67 -19.31
C ASP A 87 -3.33 -15.21 -18.84
N GLY A 88 -4.49 -14.93 -18.23
CA GLY A 88 -4.82 -13.64 -17.62
C GLY A 88 -3.74 -13.22 -16.62
N GLN A 89 -3.29 -11.98 -16.77
CA GLN A 89 -2.21 -11.42 -15.96
C GLN A 89 -2.78 -10.66 -14.77
N GLN A 90 -2.17 -10.84 -13.60
CA GLN A 90 -2.47 -10.08 -12.40
C GLN A 90 -1.20 -9.40 -11.89
N ARG A 91 -1.33 -8.17 -11.38
CA ARG A 91 -0.20 -7.41 -10.82
C ARG A 91 -0.53 -6.90 -9.43
N PRO A 92 -0.25 -7.68 -8.37
CA PRO A 92 -0.46 -7.23 -7.00
C PRO A 92 0.59 -6.18 -6.61
N CYS A 93 0.13 -5.14 -5.90
CA CYS A 93 0.94 -3.99 -5.48
C CYS A 93 0.57 -3.55 -4.06
N VAL A 94 1.56 -3.26 -3.21
CA VAL A 94 1.41 -2.64 -1.88
C VAL A 94 2.46 -1.57 -1.71
N ASP A 95 2.04 -0.32 -1.50
CA ASP A 95 2.79 0.90 -1.12
C ASP A 95 4.07 1.27 -1.92
N THR A 96 4.57 0.34 -2.73
CA THR A 96 5.39 0.50 -3.92
C THR A 96 4.52 0.47 -5.19
N GLY A 97 3.20 0.55 -5.03
CA GLY A 97 2.19 0.59 -6.09
C GLY A 97 1.66 2.01 -6.27
N PRO A 98 1.59 2.53 -7.49
CA PRO A 98 1.22 3.91 -7.77
C PRO A 98 -0.30 4.08 -7.76
N LEU A 99 -0.97 3.82 -6.64
CA LEU A 99 -2.41 4.05 -6.54
C LEU A 99 -2.70 4.93 -5.33
N LEU A 100 -3.34 6.06 -5.61
CA LEU A 100 -3.85 6.98 -4.60
C LEU A 100 -5.01 6.32 -3.85
N GLU A 101 -4.69 5.56 -2.82
CA GLU A 101 -5.66 4.92 -1.91
C GLU A 101 -6.64 5.94 -1.29
N ARG A 102 -6.31 7.24 -1.31
CA ARG A 102 -7.17 8.32 -0.80
C ARG A 102 -8.08 8.99 -1.84
N GLU A 103 -7.81 8.90 -3.14
CA GLU A 103 -8.67 9.56 -4.16
C GLU A 103 -9.77 8.63 -4.70
N LEU A 104 -9.58 7.32 -4.67
CA LEU A 104 -10.58 6.34 -5.12
C LEU A 104 -11.67 6.03 -4.08
N ALA A 105 -11.51 6.47 -2.82
CA ALA A 105 -12.48 6.25 -1.75
C ALA A 105 -13.64 7.27 -1.72
N HIS A 106 -13.68 8.20 -2.69
CA HIS A 106 -14.65 9.30 -2.74
C HIS A 106 -15.55 9.33 -3.99
N HIS A 107 -15.59 8.26 -4.79
CA HIS A 107 -16.52 8.14 -5.92
C HIS A 107 -17.39 6.88 -5.84
#